data_AF-B1VEE0-F1
#
_entry.id   AF-B1VEE0-F1
#
_cell.length_a   1.000
_cell.length_b   1.000
_cell.length_c   1.000
_cell.angle_alpha   90.00
_cell.angle_beta   90.00
_cell.angle_gamma   90.00
#
_symmetry.space_group_name_H-M   'P 1'
#
loop_
_entity.id
_entity.type
_entity.pdbx_description
1 polymer ?
#
loop_
_entity_poly.entity_id
_entity_poly.type
_entity_poly.pdbx_seq_one_letter_code
_entity_poly.pdbx_strand_id
1 'polypeptide(L)'
;MVVWIDPYSRFFLSGFLTADNVSSQFIPHMTSPSSSGSGTTVGEQHRSYGAATETRPTLLLVWDAPNIDMGLGAILGARPTAAHRPRFDAVGRWVIDETQQLNEDFGLSGEELIEPEATVFTNITPGGADVVRPWVEALRNVGFAVFAKPKITEESDVDADMLDLIRRRHSEGILDGLIVASADGQNFRETLEELSEDIPVTVIGFREHVAWVLGNEKLRFVDLEDIPGVFREPLPRVSLDNLPDEGAWLQPFRPLTALAERRDNNHHNPSENNFHV
;
A
#
# COMPACT_ATOMS: atom_id res chain seq x y z
N MET A 1 -12.39 -16.15 29.42
CA MET A 1 -12.65 -15.19 28.32
C MET A 1 -11.53 -14.16 28.41
N VAL A 2 -10.41 -14.45 27.73
CA VAL A 2 -9.17 -13.65 27.83
C VAL A 2 -9.23 -12.60 26.73
N VAL A 3 -9.29 -11.34 27.14
CA VAL A 3 -9.16 -10.17 26.26
C VAL A 3 -7.70 -10.12 25.79
N TRP A 4 -7.47 -10.29 24.49
CA TRP A 4 -6.18 -10.00 23.87
C TRP A 4 -6.09 -8.48 23.74
N ILE A 5 -5.22 -7.85 24.52
CA ILE A 5 -4.87 -6.43 24.35
C ILE A 5 -3.78 -6.36 23.29
N ASP A 6 -4.08 -5.74 22.16
CA ASP A 6 -3.12 -5.46 21.09
C ASP A 6 -2.06 -4.43 21.55
N PRO A 7 -0.77 -4.81 21.65
CA PRO A 7 0.30 -3.90 22.05
C PRO A 7 0.65 -2.85 20.97
N TYR A 8 0.06 -2.90 19.77
CA TYR A 8 0.41 -1.99 18.66
C TYR A 8 -0.45 -0.72 18.57
N SER A 9 -1.50 -0.58 19.38
CA SER A 9 -2.44 0.55 19.36
C SER A 9 -1.86 1.92 19.75
N ARG A 10 -0.63 1.99 20.29
CA ARG A 10 -0.04 3.25 20.82
C ARG A 10 1.19 3.78 20.08
N PHE A 11 1.71 3.11 19.05
CA PHE A 11 3.04 3.42 18.52
C PHE A 11 3.08 4.01 17.09
N PHE A 12 1.92 4.43 16.57
CA PHE A 12 1.79 5.03 15.24
C PHE A 12 2.39 6.45 15.11
N LEU A 13 2.75 7.14 16.21
CA LEU A 13 2.83 8.61 16.21
C LEU A 13 4.22 9.29 16.21
N SER A 14 5.37 8.59 16.27
CA SER A 14 6.64 9.27 16.57
C SER A 14 7.70 9.35 15.45
N GLY A 15 7.36 9.12 14.18
CA GLY A 15 8.39 8.91 13.14
C GLY A 15 8.21 9.60 11.79
N PHE A 16 7.43 10.67 11.69
CA PHE A 16 7.33 11.42 10.42
C PHE A 16 8.05 12.77 10.52
N LEU A 17 8.64 13.19 9.39
CA LEU A 17 9.57 14.31 9.11
C LEU A 17 11.04 13.85 9.14
N THR A 18 11.80 13.96 8.05
CA THR A 18 12.04 15.15 7.23
C THR A 18 12.09 14.87 5.71
N ALA A 19 11.60 15.83 4.93
CA ALA A 19 11.69 15.86 3.48
C ALA A 19 13.08 16.35 3.04
N ASP A 20 14.04 15.44 2.93
CA ASP A 20 15.33 15.72 2.28
C ASP A 20 15.52 14.78 1.10
N ASN A 21 14.98 15.19 -0.06
CA ASN A 21 15.59 15.02 -1.39
C ASN A 21 14.60 15.47 -2.48
N VAL A 22 14.48 16.78 -2.67
CA VAL A 22 14.09 17.33 -3.97
C VAL A 22 15.19 18.31 -4.35
N SER A 23 16.12 17.84 -5.20
CA SER A 23 17.18 18.69 -5.75
C SER A 23 16.56 19.84 -6.53
N SER A 24 16.95 21.03 -6.11
CA SER A 24 16.59 22.31 -6.68
C SER A 24 17.41 22.52 -7.95
N GLN A 25 16.75 22.56 -9.10
CA GLN A 25 17.18 23.29 -10.29
C GLN A 25 16.06 23.20 -11.32
N PHE A 26 15.31 24.28 -11.48
CA PHE A 26 14.69 24.79 -12.72
C PHE A 26 13.63 25.83 -12.32
N ILE A 27 14.04 27.10 -12.25
CA ILE A 27 13.11 28.24 -12.28
C ILE A 27 13.34 28.95 -13.61
N PRO A 28 12.42 28.85 -14.59
CA PRO A 28 12.35 29.83 -15.65
C PRO A 28 11.46 30.98 -15.21
N HIS A 29 12.03 32.18 -15.23
CA HIS A 29 11.32 33.45 -15.18
C HIS A 29 10.30 33.51 -16.33
N MET A 30 9.00 33.71 -16.05
CA MET A 30 8.02 34.08 -17.07
C MET A 30 7.36 35.42 -16.72
N THR A 31 7.73 36.41 -17.50
CA THR A 31 7.05 37.69 -17.68
C THR A 31 5.68 37.48 -18.30
N SER A 32 4.65 38.16 -17.78
CA SER A 32 3.30 38.18 -18.35
C SER A 32 3.28 38.75 -19.77
N PRO A 33 2.39 38.22 -20.64
CA PRO A 33 1.63 39.09 -21.51
C PRO A 33 0.13 38.79 -21.51
N SER A 34 -0.61 39.85 -21.80
CA SER A 34 -2.06 39.96 -21.90
C SER A 34 -2.66 39.35 -23.18
N SER A 35 -3.89 38.85 -23.00
CA SER A 35 -5.04 38.78 -23.93
C SER A 35 -5.03 37.92 -25.20
N SER A 36 -6.14 37.17 -25.30
CA SER A 36 -6.89 36.67 -26.46
C SER A 36 -6.27 35.60 -27.36
N GLY A 37 -6.75 34.36 -27.18
CA GLY A 37 -6.64 33.27 -28.14
C GLY A 37 -7.54 32.11 -27.73
N SER A 38 -8.60 31.87 -28.51
CA SER A 38 -9.46 30.69 -28.42
C SER A 38 -8.63 29.42 -28.69
N GLY A 39 -8.35 28.64 -27.65
CA GLY A 39 -7.71 27.34 -27.75
C GLY A 39 -8.46 26.36 -26.86
N THR A 40 -8.99 25.30 -27.46
CA THR A 40 -9.60 24.16 -26.78
C THR A 40 -8.53 23.51 -25.89
N THR A 41 -8.54 23.82 -24.61
CA THR A 41 -7.79 23.07 -23.60
C THR A 41 -8.47 21.73 -23.43
N VAL A 42 -7.84 20.65 -23.90
CA VAL A 42 -8.11 19.31 -23.40
C VAL A 42 -7.71 19.36 -21.92
N GLY A 43 -8.68 19.63 -21.06
CA GLY A 43 -8.44 19.74 -19.63
C GLY A 43 -8.02 18.37 -19.09
N GLU A 44 -6.95 18.32 -18.31
CA GLU A 44 -6.66 17.19 -17.41
C GLU A 44 -7.88 17.01 -16.48
N GLN A 45 -8.81 16.14 -16.88
CA GLN A 45 -9.96 15.82 -16.06
C GLN A 45 -9.49 14.83 -15.00
N HIS A 46 -9.33 15.33 -13.78
CA HIS A 46 -9.08 14.48 -12.62
C HIS A 46 -10.26 13.53 -12.38
N ARG A 47 -9.98 12.24 -12.14
CA ARG A 47 -11.00 11.24 -11.79
C ARG A 47 -11.76 11.63 -10.52
N SER A 48 -13.06 11.38 -10.53
CA SER A 48 -13.97 11.52 -9.41
C SER A 48 -13.94 10.27 -8.53
N TYR A 49 -13.45 10.47 -7.30
CA TYR A 49 -13.65 9.54 -6.20
C TYR A 49 -14.95 9.83 -5.42
N GLY A 50 -15.70 10.86 -5.83
CA GLY A 50 -17.03 11.20 -5.32
C GLY A 50 -18.15 10.46 -6.06
N ALA A 51 -19.39 10.94 -5.96
CA ALA A 51 -20.58 10.25 -6.46
C ALA A 51 -20.75 10.21 -8.00
N ALA A 52 -19.89 10.88 -8.77
CA ALA A 52 -19.98 10.86 -10.22
C ALA A 52 -19.47 9.51 -10.78
N THR A 53 -20.21 8.93 -11.70
CA THR A 53 -19.83 7.70 -12.43
C THR A 53 -18.65 7.98 -13.34
N GLU A 54 -17.62 7.14 -13.25
CA GLU A 54 -16.51 7.13 -14.18
C GLU A 54 -16.88 6.34 -15.44
N THR A 55 -16.37 6.78 -16.59
CA THR A 55 -16.71 6.17 -17.89
C THR A 55 -15.50 5.68 -18.66
N ARG A 56 -14.29 5.84 -18.10
CA ARG A 56 -13.04 5.49 -18.78
C ARG A 56 -12.52 4.13 -18.32
N PRO A 57 -12.27 3.19 -19.26
CA PRO A 57 -11.50 1.97 -19.05
C PRO A 57 -10.31 2.18 -18.10
N THR A 58 -10.12 1.28 -17.14
CA THR A 58 -9.14 1.46 -16.08
C THR A 58 -8.41 0.18 -15.67
N LEU A 59 -7.10 0.31 -15.48
CA LEU A 59 -6.30 -0.59 -14.68
C LEU A 59 -6.20 -0.01 -13.28
N LEU A 60 -6.91 -0.59 -12.32
CA LEU A 60 -6.96 -0.09 -10.96
C LEU A 60 -5.88 -0.74 -10.07
N LEU A 61 -4.98 0.06 -9.51
CA LEU A 61 -4.18 -0.30 -8.34
C LEU A 61 -4.87 0.12 -7.04
N VAL A 62 -5.13 -0.86 -6.17
CA VAL A 62 -5.48 -0.67 -4.76
C VAL A 62 -4.30 -1.05 -3.90
N TRP A 63 -3.81 -0.10 -3.10
CA TRP A 63 -2.66 -0.30 -2.22
C TRP A 63 -3.06 -0.27 -0.75
N ASP A 64 -2.88 -1.40 -0.07
CA ASP A 64 -3.13 -1.58 1.37
C ASP A 64 -1.87 -1.18 2.16
N ALA A 65 -1.79 0.09 2.55
CA ALA A 65 -0.60 0.59 3.25
C ALA A 65 -0.35 -0.11 4.59
N PRO A 66 -1.36 -0.35 5.46
CA PRO A 66 -1.15 -1.12 6.68
C PRO A 66 -0.56 -2.51 6.45
N ASN A 67 -1.09 -3.26 5.47
CA ASN A 67 -0.64 -4.62 5.22
C ASN A 67 0.78 -4.67 4.63
N ILE A 68 1.08 -3.82 3.65
CA ILE A 68 2.43 -3.75 3.05
C ILE A 68 3.47 -3.28 4.09
N ASP A 69 3.17 -2.27 4.91
CA ASP A 69 4.09 -1.82 5.97
C ASP A 69 4.33 -2.93 7.01
N MET A 70 3.30 -3.72 7.35
CA MET A 70 3.42 -4.85 8.27
C MET A 70 4.30 -5.96 7.69
N GLY A 71 4.08 -6.36 6.43
CA GLY A 71 4.89 -7.36 5.75
C GLY A 71 6.36 -6.94 5.64
N LEU A 72 6.60 -5.68 5.27
CA LEU A 72 7.95 -5.13 5.22
C LEU A 72 8.62 -5.13 6.60
N GLY A 73 7.88 -4.79 7.66
CA GLY A 73 8.38 -4.83 9.03
C GLY A 73 8.76 -6.25 9.48
N ALA A 74 8.03 -7.27 9.03
CA ALA A 74 8.36 -8.67 9.30
C ALA A 74 9.66 -9.10 8.61
N ILE A 75 9.89 -8.68 7.36
CA ILE A 75 11.13 -8.96 6.62
C ILE A 75 12.34 -8.27 7.26
N LEU A 76 12.18 -7.02 7.67
CA LEU A 76 13.26 -6.25 8.30
C LEU A 76 13.53 -6.67 9.75
N GLY A 77 12.61 -7.41 10.38
CA GLY A 77 12.64 -7.70 11.83
C GLY A 77 12.46 -6.48 12.73
N ALA A 78 12.17 -5.33 12.14
CA ALA A 78 12.08 -4.03 12.79
C ALA A 78 11.17 -3.11 11.99
N ARG A 79 10.80 -1.97 12.57
CA ARG A 79 9.98 -0.98 11.87
C ARG A 79 10.69 -0.49 10.60
N PRO A 80 10.01 -0.42 9.45
CA PRO A 80 10.61 0.12 8.23
C PRO A 80 11.02 1.58 8.41
N THR A 81 12.28 1.88 8.12
CA THR A 81 12.77 3.26 7.99
C THR A 81 12.43 3.80 6.60
N ALA A 82 12.50 5.13 6.41
CA ALA A 82 12.24 5.75 5.11
C ALA A 82 13.13 5.20 3.97
N ALA A 83 14.31 4.66 4.30
CA ALA A 83 15.21 4.06 3.31
C ALA A 83 14.71 2.73 2.75
N HIS A 84 13.98 1.96 3.55
CA HIS A 84 13.46 0.63 3.17
C HIS A 84 12.01 0.67 2.69
N ARG A 85 11.36 1.85 2.69
CA ARG A 85 9.98 1.98 2.21
C ARG A 85 9.91 1.97 0.69
N PRO A 86 8.84 1.39 0.10
CA PRO A 86 8.61 1.41 -1.35
C PRO A 86 8.59 2.83 -1.91
N ARG A 87 9.27 3.02 -3.03
CA ARG A 87 9.23 4.25 -3.81
C ARG A 87 8.00 4.28 -4.71
N PHE A 88 7.02 5.09 -4.34
CA PHE A 88 5.76 5.23 -5.09
C PHE A 88 5.95 5.81 -6.50
N ASP A 89 7.02 6.57 -6.76
CA ASP A 89 7.34 6.99 -8.12
C ASP A 89 7.75 5.81 -9.02
N ALA A 90 8.39 4.78 -8.46
CA ALA A 90 8.71 3.55 -9.19
C ALA A 90 7.46 2.68 -9.37
N VAL A 91 6.64 2.52 -8.32
CA VAL A 91 5.35 1.81 -8.41
C VAL A 91 4.46 2.45 -9.47
N GLY A 92 4.34 3.78 -9.48
CA GLY A 92 3.51 4.50 -10.46
C GLY A 92 3.97 4.28 -11.90
N ARG A 93 5.29 4.31 -12.17
CA ARG A 93 5.83 3.98 -13.51
C ARG A 93 5.51 2.55 -13.90
N TRP A 94 5.69 1.60 -12.98
CA TRP A 94 5.38 0.20 -13.26
C TRP A 94 3.89 -0.01 -13.57
N VAL A 95 2.96 0.64 -12.85
CA VAL A 95 1.52 0.58 -13.19
C VAL A 95 1.24 1.16 -14.58
N ILE A 96 1.94 2.24 -14.98
CA ILE A 96 1.82 2.79 -16.34
C ILE A 96 2.28 1.77 -17.38
N ASP A 97 3.41 1.11 -17.15
CA ASP A 97 3.96 0.09 -18.05
C ASP A 97 3.01 -1.12 -18.16
N GLU A 98 2.47 -1.61 -17.04
CA GLU A 98 1.45 -2.67 -17.02
C GLU A 98 0.17 -2.26 -17.76
N THR A 99 -0.23 -1.00 -17.65
CA THR A 99 -1.39 -0.46 -18.40
C THR A 99 -1.10 -0.43 -19.91
N GLN A 100 0.11 -0.07 -20.31
CA GLN A 100 0.52 -0.08 -21.71
C GLN A 100 0.52 -1.50 -22.27
N GLN A 101 1.09 -2.46 -21.54
CA GLN A 101 1.07 -3.86 -21.94
C GLN A 101 -0.36 -4.38 -22.11
N LEU A 102 -1.27 -4.05 -21.19
CA LEU A 102 -2.67 -4.46 -21.27
C LEU A 102 -3.38 -3.86 -22.50
N ASN A 103 -3.13 -2.59 -22.80
CA ASN A 103 -3.64 -1.96 -24.03
C ASN A 103 -3.12 -2.64 -25.30
N GLU A 104 -1.84 -3.04 -25.33
CA GLU A 104 -1.25 -3.79 -26.44
C GLU A 104 -1.87 -5.18 -26.59
N ASP A 105 -2.02 -5.92 -25.48
CA ASP A 105 -2.59 -7.27 -25.46
C ASP A 105 -4.05 -7.27 -25.95
N PHE A 106 -4.81 -6.22 -25.63
CA PHE A 106 -6.19 -6.04 -26.09
C PHE A 106 -6.30 -5.34 -27.45
N GLY A 107 -5.20 -4.83 -28.01
CA GLY A 107 -5.19 -4.13 -29.30
C GLY A 107 -5.94 -2.80 -29.29
N LEU A 108 -6.00 -2.12 -28.14
CA LEU A 108 -6.78 -0.89 -27.94
C LEU A 108 -6.06 0.34 -28.50
N SER A 109 -6.82 1.34 -28.94
CA SER A 109 -6.27 2.61 -29.42
C SER A 109 -7.28 3.76 -29.29
N GLY A 110 -6.77 4.99 -29.27
CA GLY A 110 -7.63 6.18 -29.22
C GLY A 110 -8.41 6.30 -27.91
N GLU A 111 -9.73 6.48 -28.00
CA GLU A 111 -10.60 6.71 -26.84
C GLU A 111 -10.90 5.44 -26.03
N GLU A 112 -10.56 4.26 -26.55
CA GLU A 112 -10.74 2.97 -25.89
C GLU A 112 -9.57 2.60 -24.96
N LEU A 113 -8.51 3.43 -24.92
CA LEU A 113 -7.34 3.14 -24.11
C LEU A 113 -7.69 3.06 -22.62
N ILE A 114 -7.22 1.98 -21.99
CA ILE A 114 -7.20 1.80 -20.55
C ILE A 114 -6.24 2.84 -19.95
N GLU A 115 -6.71 3.55 -18.94
CA GLU A 115 -5.90 4.48 -18.16
C GLU A 115 -5.49 3.87 -16.81
N PRO A 116 -4.31 4.19 -16.27
CA PRO A 116 -3.92 3.77 -14.93
C PRO A 116 -4.68 4.58 -13.87
N GLU A 117 -5.25 3.89 -12.88
CA GLU A 117 -5.83 4.50 -11.68
C GLU A 117 -5.15 3.88 -10.45
N ALA A 118 -4.69 4.68 -9.50
CA ALA A 118 -4.00 4.15 -8.32
C ALA A 118 -4.45 4.84 -7.04
N THR A 119 -4.84 4.05 -6.02
CA THR A 119 -5.32 4.56 -4.74
C THR A 119 -4.59 3.88 -3.58
N VAL A 120 -4.02 4.70 -2.68
CA VAL A 120 -3.42 4.25 -1.42
C VAL A 120 -4.43 4.35 -0.29
N PHE A 121 -4.70 3.23 0.38
CA PHE A 121 -5.57 3.14 1.54
C PHE A 121 -4.71 3.12 2.80
N THR A 122 -5.05 3.99 3.75
CA THR A 122 -4.28 4.13 4.99
C THR A 122 -5.18 4.45 6.18
N ASN A 123 -4.77 3.97 7.35
CA ASN A 123 -5.37 4.36 8.61
C ASN A 123 -4.62 5.53 9.25
N ILE A 124 -5.36 6.50 9.81
CA ILE A 124 -4.79 7.64 10.54
C ILE A 124 -5.19 7.55 12.01
N THR A 125 -4.21 7.38 12.89
CA THR A 125 -4.45 7.44 14.35
C THR A 125 -4.85 8.86 14.76
N PRO A 126 -5.79 9.03 15.70
CA PRO A 126 -6.11 10.34 16.27
C PRO A 126 -4.86 11.09 16.74
N GLY A 127 -4.70 12.34 16.31
CA GLY A 127 -3.51 13.16 16.59
C GLY A 127 -2.32 12.92 15.64
N GLY A 128 -2.42 11.98 14.70
CA GLY A 128 -1.34 11.65 13.75
C GLY A 128 -1.38 12.40 12.43
N ALA A 129 -2.31 13.35 12.26
CA ALA A 129 -2.54 14.02 10.98
C ALA A 129 -1.33 14.82 10.49
N ASP A 130 -0.70 15.62 11.35
CA ASP A 130 0.44 16.47 10.96
C ASP A 130 1.67 15.66 10.60
N VAL A 131 1.78 14.49 11.21
CA VAL A 131 2.81 13.49 11.01
C VAL A 131 2.64 12.86 9.60
N VAL A 132 1.44 12.39 9.24
CA VAL A 132 1.22 11.75 7.93
C VAL A 132 1.09 12.71 6.74
N ARG A 133 0.76 13.99 6.99
CA ARG A 133 0.41 14.97 5.95
C ARG A 133 1.45 15.08 4.83
N PRO A 134 2.77 15.22 5.08
CA PRO A 134 3.76 15.35 4.02
C PRO A 134 3.81 14.12 3.11
N TRP A 135 3.61 12.92 3.67
CA TRP A 135 3.59 11.68 2.90
C TRP A 135 2.34 11.60 2.01
N VAL A 136 1.17 11.98 2.54
CA VAL A 136 -0.07 12.06 1.74
C VAL A 136 0.07 13.07 0.60
N GLU A 137 0.64 14.24 0.87
CA GLU A 137 0.91 15.26 -0.16
C GLU A 137 1.89 14.74 -1.23
N ALA A 138 2.94 14.02 -0.82
CA ALA A 138 3.88 13.41 -1.75
C ALA A 138 3.21 12.37 -2.67
N LEU A 139 2.38 11.47 -2.12
CA LEU A 139 1.62 10.50 -2.92
C LEU A 139 0.73 11.17 -3.96
N ARG A 140 0.01 12.22 -3.55
CA ARG A 140 -0.87 12.99 -4.43
C ARG A 140 -0.09 13.72 -5.52
N ASN A 141 1.10 14.23 -5.21
CA ASN A 141 1.99 14.84 -6.21
C ASN A 141 2.54 13.83 -7.23
N VAL A 142 2.65 12.56 -6.87
CA VAL A 142 3.01 11.48 -7.81
C VAL A 142 1.82 11.11 -8.71
N GLY A 143 0.58 11.34 -8.25
CA GLY A 143 -0.64 11.04 -9.00
C GLY A 143 -1.53 9.98 -8.34
N PHE A 144 -1.17 9.50 -7.15
CA PHE A 144 -2.01 8.55 -6.40
C PHE A 144 -3.16 9.28 -5.71
N ALA A 145 -4.35 8.70 -5.77
CA ALA A 145 -5.39 9.02 -4.80
C ALA A 145 -5.04 8.45 -3.42
N VAL A 146 -5.55 9.08 -2.37
CA VAL A 146 -5.33 8.63 -0.99
C VAL A 146 -6.65 8.57 -0.26
N PHE A 147 -7.01 7.37 0.19
CA PHE A 147 -8.11 7.15 1.11
C PHE A 147 -7.56 7.04 2.53
N ALA A 148 -7.87 8.01 3.38
CA ALA A 148 -7.37 8.10 4.74
C ALA A 148 -8.51 7.93 5.76
N LYS A 149 -8.55 6.77 6.43
CA LYS A 149 -9.61 6.43 7.40
C LYS A 149 -9.12 6.59 8.85
N PRO A 150 -9.81 7.38 9.69
CA PRO A 150 -9.47 7.45 11.11
C PRO A 150 -9.52 6.06 11.78
N LYS A 151 -8.44 5.65 12.47
CA LYS A 151 -8.40 4.41 13.27
C LYS A 151 -8.97 4.69 14.66
N ILE A 152 -10.30 4.69 14.77
CA ILE A 152 -11.02 5.01 16.02
C ILE A 152 -11.18 3.76 16.89
N THR A 153 -11.39 2.60 16.24
CA THR A 153 -11.53 1.28 16.88
C THR A 153 -10.60 0.26 16.21
N GLU A 154 -10.41 -0.91 16.84
CA GLU A 154 -9.67 -2.03 16.24
C GLU A 154 -10.30 -2.49 14.91
N GLU A 155 -11.62 -2.44 14.82
CA GLU A 155 -12.42 -2.75 13.62
C GLU A 155 -12.43 -1.63 12.56
N SER A 156 -11.74 -0.50 12.79
CA SER A 156 -11.64 0.58 11.81
C SER A 156 -10.59 0.30 10.72
N ASP A 157 -10.52 -0.91 10.18
CA ASP A 157 -9.65 -1.24 9.03
C ASP A 157 -10.17 -0.62 7.72
N VAL A 158 -9.41 -0.75 6.65
CA VAL A 158 -9.70 -0.17 5.33
C VAL A 158 -10.15 -1.22 4.30
N ASP A 159 -10.27 -2.48 4.71
CA ASP A 159 -10.48 -3.62 3.81
C ASP A 159 -11.81 -3.53 3.06
N ALA A 160 -12.87 -3.19 3.79
CA ALA A 160 -14.19 -2.95 3.18
C ALA A 160 -14.16 -1.77 2.19
N ASP A 161 -13.46 -0.69 2.50
CA ASP A 161 -13.38 0.49 1.62
C ASP A 161 -12.61 0.18 0.33
N MET A 162 -11.60 -0.69 0.41
CA MET A 162 -10.86 -1.20 -0.75
C MET A 162 -11.77 -2.02 -1.66
N LEU A 163 -12.51 -2.98 -1.09
CA LEU A 163 -13.47 -3.80 -1.83
C LEU A 163 -14.60 -2.97 -2.43
N ASP A 164 -15.08 -1.95 -1.73
CA ASP A 164 -16.11 -1.03 -2.23
C ASP A 164 -15.64 -0.28 -3.48
N LEU A 165 -14.39 0.23 -3.49
CA LEU A 165 -13.83 0.88 -4.68
C LEU A 165 -13.74 -0.10 -5.86
N ILE A 166 -13.23 -1.32 -5.62
CA ILE A 166 -13.10 -2.36 -6.65
C ILE A 166 -14.48 -2.71 -7.24
N ARG A 167 -15.43 -3.06 -6.37
CA ARG A 167 -16.80 -3.44 -6.77
C ARG A 167 -17.50 -2.29 -7.49
N ARG A 168 -17.27 -1.04 -7.06
CA ARG A 168 -17.80 0.13 -7.74
C ARG A 168 -17.29 0.22 -9.18
N ARG A 169 -15.96 0.21 -9.40
CA ARG A 169 -15.37 0.30 -10.74
C ARG A 169 -15.81 -0.86 -11.64
N HIS A 170 -15.91 -2.05 -11.08
CA HIS A 170 -16.46 -3.21 -11.78
C HIS A 170 -17.93 -3.01 -12.18
N SER A 171 -18.78 -2.53 -11.26
CA SER A 171 -20.20 -2.27 -11.53
C SER A 171 -20.45 -1.11 -12.50
N GLU A 172 -19.50 -0.16 -12.59
CA GLU A 172 -19.49 0.92 -13.57
C GLU A 172 -19.12 0.42 -14.98
N GLY A 173 -18.64 -0.82 -15.10
CA GLY A 173 -18.29 -1.46 -16.37
C GLY A 173 -16.99 -0.93 -16.99
N ILE A 174 -16.10 -0.38 -16.15
CA ILE A 174 -14.85 0.28 -16.60
C ILE A 174 -13.58 -0.37 -16.03
N LEU A 175 -13.71 -1.39 -15.19
CA LEU A 175 -12.56 -2.08 -14.61
C LEU A 175 -12.11 -3.15 -15.59
N ASP A 176 -11.01 -2.89 -16.33
CA ASP A 176 -10.46 -3.82 -17.34
C ASP A 176 -9.21 -4.54 -16.84
N GLY A 177 -8.69 -4.14 -15.68
CA GLY A 177 -7.68 -4.88 -14.95
C GLY A 177 -7.59 -4.42 -13.51
N LEU A 178 -7.13 -5.31 -12.64
CA LEU A 178 -7.03 -5.04 -11.21
C LEU A 178 -5.66 -5.45 -10.67
N ILE A 179 -5.08 -4.56 -9.89
CA ILE A 179 -3.86 -4.79 -9.13
C ILE A 179 -4.16 -4.52 -7.65
N VAL A 180 -3.94 -5.52 -6.79
CA VAL A 180 -4.09 -5.37 -5.34
C VAL A 180 -2.75 -5.58 -4.66
N ALA A 181 -2.23 -4.53 -4.01
CA ALA A 181 -1.06 -4.64 -3.16
C ALA A 181 -1.50 -4.94 -1.71
N SER A 182 -1.72 -6.22 -1.40
CA SER A 182 -2.03 -6.71 -0.05
C SER A 182 -1.68 -8.20 0.08
N ALA A 183 -1.20 -8.59 1.25
CA ALA A 183 -0.99 -9.99 1.62
C ALA A 183 -2.24 -10.66 2.23
N ASP A 184 -3.32 -9.91 2.44
CA ASP A 184 -4.52 -10.45 3.09
C ASP A 184 -5.39 -11.29 2.15
N GLY A 185 -5.22 -12.61 2.21
CA GLY A 185 -6.07 -13.55 1.47
C GLY A 185 -7.44 -13.80 2.11
N GLN A 186 -7.68 -13.41 3.37
CA GLN A 186 -8.98 -13.62 4.02
C GLN A 186 -10.03 -12.67 3.46
N ASN A 187 -9.68 -11.40 3.31
CA ASN A 187 -10.60 -10.38 2.80
C ASN A 187 -10.69 -10.36 1.27
N PHE A 188 -9.58 -10.60 0.57
CA PHE A 188 -9.53 -10.35 -0.88
C PHE A 188 -9.75 -11.59 -1.75
N ARG A 189 -9.26 -12.77 -1.35
CA ARG A 189 -9.09 -13.92 -2.26
C ARG A 189 -10.35 -14.27 -3.06
N GLU A 190 -11.48 -14.45 -2.40
CA GLU A 190 -12.73 -14.85 -3.08
C GLU A 190 -13.17 -13.82 -4.12
N THR A 191 -13.12 -12.53 -3.78
CA THR A 191 -13.48 -11.45 -4.72
C THR A 191 -12.48 -11.36 -5.88
N LEU A 192 -11.19 -11.55 -5.63
CA LEU A 192 -10.19 -11.52 -6.69
C LEU A 192 -10.31 -12.72 -7.64
N GLU A 193 -10.59 -13.91 -7.11
CA GLU A 193 -10.83 -15.11 -7.91
C GLU A 193 -12.12 -15.02 -8.75
N GLU A 194 -13.16 -14.36 -8.23
CA GLU A 194 -14.38 -14.03 -8.97
C GLU A 194 -14.06 -13.08 -10.14
N LEU A 195 -13.44 -11.93 -9.85
CA LEU A 195 -13.13 -10.92 -10.87
C LEU A 195 -12.14 -11.44 -11.93
N SER A 196 -11.26 -12.36 -11.57
CA SER A 196 -10.31 -12.97 -12.51
C SER A 196 -10.94 -13.80 -13.61
N GLU A 197 -12.25 -14.10 -13.52
CA GLU A 197 -12.99 -14.74 -14.61
C GLU A 197 -13.27 -13.78 -15.77
N ASP A 198 -13.31 -12.48 -15.48
CA ASP A 198 -13.65 -11.43 -16.45
C ASP A 198 -12.44 -10.57 -16.84
N ILE A 199 -11.52 -10.31 -15.91
CA ILE A 199 -10.40 -9.37 -16.10
C ILE A 199 -9.06 -9.91 -15.57
N PRO A 200 -7.91 -9.44 -16.08
CA PRO A 200 -6.62 -9.75 -15.48
C PRO A 200 -6.52 -9.20 -14.05
N VAL A 201 -6.19 -10.07 -13.10
CA VAL A 201 -5.99 -9.70 -11.69
C VAL A 201 -4.56 -10.03 -11.26
N THR A 202 -3.88 -9.02 -10.72
CA THR A 202 -2.53 -9.12 -10.16
C THR A 202 -2.53 -8.84 -8.66
N VAL A 203 -1.85 -9.66 -7.89
CA VAL A 203 -1.54 -9.38 -6.49
C VAL A 203 -0.07 -9.00 -6.36
N ILE A 204 0.19 -7.88 -5.70
CA ILE A 204 1.53 -7.43 -5.31
C ILE A 204 1.71 -7.64 -3.82
N GLY A 205 2.87 -8.15 -3.43
CA GLY A 205 3.23 -8.24 -2.03
C GLY A 205 4.61 -8.85 -1.88
N PHE A 206 4.94 -9.24 -0.66
CA PHE A 206 6.15 -10.01 -0.42
C PHE A 206 5.84 -11.49 -0.49
N ARG A 207 6.65 -12.26 -1.23
CA ARG A 207 6.44 -13.71 -1.46
C ARG A 207 6.21 -14.49 -0.16
N GLU A 208 6.85 -14.07 0.93
CA GLU A 208 6.78 -14.65 2.26
C GLU A 208 5.39 -14.52 2.92
N HIS A 209 4.56 -13.58 2.45
CA HIS A 209 3.28 -13.23 3.07
C HIS A 209 2.07 -13.52 2.17
N VAL A 210 2.28 -13.75 0.87
CA VAL A 210 1.23 -14.00 -0.14
C VAL A 210 1.12 -15.47 -0.57
N ALA A 211 1.43 -16.42 0.32
CA ALA A 211 1.44 -17.85 -0.02
C ALA A 211 0.11 -18.38 -0.59
N TRP A 212 -1.01 -17.69 -0.32
CA TRP A 212 -2.33 -18.04 -0.84
C TRP A 212 -2.52 -17.73 -2.34
N VAL A 213 -1.68 -16.85 -2.91
CA VAL A 213 -1.64 -16.55 -4.35
C VAL A 213 -0.68 -17.49 -5.09
N LEU A 214 0.37 -17.96 -4.40
CA LEU A 214 1.39 -18.82 -5.00
C LEU A 214 0.76 -20.15 -5.44
N GLY A 215 0.78 -20.41 -6.75
CA GLY A 215 0.17 -21.60 -7.35
C GLY A 215 -1.32 -21.45 -7.69
N ASN A 216 -1.89 -20.25 -7.51
CA ASN A 216 -3.20 -19.92 -8.06
C ASN A 216 -3.05 -19.66 -9.57
N GLU A 217 -3.77 -20.43 -10.39
CA GLU A 217 -3.70 -20.30 -11.86
C GLU A 217 -4.48 -19.09 -12.39
N LYS A 218 -5.40 -18.52 -11.60
CA LYS A 218 -6.23 -17.38 -11.99
C LYS A 218 -5.60 -16.03 -11.66
N LEU A 219 -4.74 -15.98 -10.65
CA LEU A 219 -4.16 -14.73 -10.15
C LEU A 219 -2.68 -14.64 -10.50
N ARG A 220 -2.26 -13.51 -11.08
CA ARG A 220 -0.84 -13.22 -11.25
C ARG A 220 -0.26 -12.72 -9.94
N PHE A 221 0.89 -13.24 -9.53
CA PHE A 221 1.66 -12.69 -8.41
C PHE A 221 2.89 -11.93 -8.91
N VAL A 222 3.14 -10.75 -8.33
CA VAL A 222 4.37 -9.97 -8.51
C VAL A 222 4.96 -9.68 -7.14
N ASP A 223 6.22 -10.08 -6.93
CA ASP A 223 6.91 -9.69 -5.70
C ASP A 223 7.23 -8.19 -5.77
N LEU A 224 6.87 -7.46 -4.72
CA LEU A 224 7.07 -6.01 -4.66
C LEU A 224 8.54 -5.61 -4.85
N GLU A 225 9.49 -6.47 -4.44
CA GLU A 225 10.91 -6.21 -4.65
C GLU A 225 11.37 -6.40 -6.10
N ASP A 226 10.65 -7.23 -6.88
CA ASP A 226 10.97 -7.46 -8.29
C ASP A 226 10.59 -6.26 -9.18
N ILE A 227 9.80 -5.31 -8.66
CA ILE A 227 9.45 -4.08 -9.38
C ILE A 227 10.66 -3.12 -9.42
N PRO A 228 11.18 -2.77 -10.62
CA PRO A 228 12.41 -2.00 -10.74
C PRO A 228 12.39 -0.66 -10.01
N GLY A 229 13.36 -0.46 -9.12
CA GLY A 229 13.58 0.82 -8.43
C GLY A 229 12.62 1.10 -7.27
N VAL A 230 11.74 0.15 -6.90
CA VAL A 230 10.86 0.29 -5.73
C VAL A 230 11.65 0.35 -4.44
N PHE A 231 12.66 -0.51 -4.27
CA PHE A 231 13.61 -0.43 -3.16
C PHE A 231 14.97 0.08 -3.64
N ARG A 232 15.64 0.88 -2.80
CA ARG A 232 16.98 1.41 -3.12
C ARG A 232 18.07 0.36 -2.95
N GLU A 233 17.86 -0.52 -2.00
CA GLU A 233 18.73 -1.65 -1.67
C GLU A 233 17.85 -2.90 -1.60
N PRO A 234 18.39 -4.08 -1.96
CA PRO A 234 17.67 -5.33 -1.76
C PRO A 234 17.25 -5.49 -0.30
N LEU A 235 16.07 -6.04 -0.08
CA LEU A 235 15.59 -6.41 1.23
C LEU A 235 16.51 -7.49 1.81
N PRO A 236 16.77 -7.49 3.13
CA PRO A 236 17.64 -8.46 3.78
C PRO A 236 16.95 -9.82 3.90
N ARG A 237 16.59 -10.43 2.77
CA ARG A 237 15.93 -11.73 2.74
C ARG A 237 16.93 -12.80 3.13
N VAL A 238 16.50 -13.64 4.05
CA VAL A 238 17.11 -14.94 4.27
C VAL A 238 16.20 -15.96 3.57
N SER A 239 16.58 -16.37 2.37
CA SER A 239 15.95 -17.53 1.74
C SER A 239 16.63 -18.79 2.26
N LEU A 240 15.89 -19.63 2.99
CA LEU A 240 16.38 -20.95 3.40
C LEU A 240 16.58 -21.88 2.21
N ASP A 241 15.89 -21.61 1.10
CA ASP A 241 15.96 -22.40 -0.13
C ASP A 241 17.22 -22.09 -0.96
N ASN A 242 17.84 -20.92 -0.74
CA ASN A 242 19.05 -20.45 -1.42
C ASN A 242 20.15 -20.09 -0.41
N LEU A 243 20.43 -21.00 0.53
CA LEU A 243 21.57 -20.86 1.43
C LEU A 243 22.87 -21.15 0.67
N PRO A 244 23.97 -20.41 0.95
CA PRO A 244 25.28 -20.77 0.43
C PRO A 244 25.74 -22.12 0.98
N ASP A 245 26.60 -22.82 0.25
CA ASP A 245 27.08 -24.17 0.61
C ASP A 245 27.78 -24.19 1.99
N GLU A 246 28.45 -23.10 2.36
CA GLU A 246 29.08 -22.91 3.67
C GLU A 246 28.08 -22.59 4.81
N GLY A 247 26.80 -22.40 4.49
CA GLY A 247 25.73 -22.00 5.41
C GLY A 247 25.69 -20.49 5.68
N ALA A 248 24.56 -20.00 6.18
CA ALA A 248 24.39 -18.59 6.56
C ALA A 248 24.00 -18.43 8.04
N TRP A 249 24.51 -17.37 8.67
CA TRP A 249 24.10 -16.96 10.01
C TRP A 249 22.81 -16.15 9.93
N LEU A 250 21.72 -16.72 10.45
CA LEU A 250 20.42 -16.03 10.50
C LEU A 250 20.38 -15.17 11.76
N GLN A 251 20.43 -13.85 11.58
CA GLN A 251 20.43 -12.95 12.71
C GLN A 251 19.06 -12.95 13.40
N PRO A 252 19.02 -12.97 14.74
CA PRO A 252 17.76 -12.87 15.46
C PRO A 252 17.14 -11.50 15.21
N PHE A 253 15.87 -11.46 14.80
CA PHE A 253 15.14 -10.20 14.57
C PHE A 253 15.01 -9.32 15.82
N ARG A 254 15.13 -9.91 17.02
CA ARG A 254 15.08 -9.20 18.30
C ARG A 254 16.02 -9.85 19.33
N PRO A 255 16.58 -9.09 20.28
CA PRO A 255 17.38 -9.66 21.36
C PRO A 255 16.51 -10.54 22.28
N LEU A 256 17.10 -11.60 22.85
CA LEU A 256 16.40 -12.52 23.76
C LEU A 256 15.80 -11.83 25.00
N THR A 257 16.37 -10.70 25.41
CA THR A 257 15.89 -9.88 26.54
C THR A 257 14.47 -9.35 26.34
N ALA A 258 13.99 -9.22 25.10
CA ALA A 258 12.61 -8.82 24.80
C ALA A 258 11.54 -9.81 25.35
N LEU A 259 11.93 -11.04 25.67
CA LEU A 259 11.02 -12.01 26.32
C LEU A 259 10.74 -11.68 27.79
N ALA A 260 11.63 -10.93 28.46
CA ALA A 260 11.48 -10.56 29.85
C ALA A 260 10.34 -9.53 30.03
N GLU A 261 10.20 -8.57 29.11
CA GLU A 261 9.13 -7.54 29.14
C GLU A 261 7.72 -8.17 29.10
N ARG A 262 7.58 -9.37 28.51
CA ARG A 262 6.30 -10.10 28.47
C ARG A 262 5.96 -10.82 29.79
N ARG A 263 6.93 -11.07 30.67
CA ARG A 263 6.70 -11.71 31.97
C ARG A 263 6.15 -10.74 33.01
N ASP A 264 6.57 -9.48 32.95
CA ASP A 264 6.21 -8.48 33.95
C ASP A 264 4.78 -7.95 33.76
N ASN A 265 4.28 -7.93 32.51
CA ASN A 265 2.90 -7.51 32.21
C ASN A 265 1.83 -8.55 32.62
N ASN A 266 2.20 -9.79 32.95
CA ASN A 266 1.26 -10.85 33.31
C ASN A 266 1.15 -11.10 34.83
N HIS A 267 1.85 -10.33 35.68
CA HIS A 267 1.90 -10.54 37.13
C HIS A 267 1.34 -9.39 37.99
N HIS A 268 0.57 -8.45 37.43
CA HIS A 268 -0.13 -7.45 38.24
C HIS A 268 -1.60 -7.80 38.46
N ASN A 269 -1.84 -8.80 39.33
CA ASN A 269 -2.83 -8.66 40.40
C ASN A 269 -2.64 -9.74 41.47
N PRO A 270 -2.41 -9.34 42.72
CA PRO A 270 -3.13 -9.95 43.81
C PRO A 270 -3.93 -8.90 44.57
N SER A 271 -5.21 -9.20 44.70
CA SER A 271 -6.07 -8.82 45.80
C SER A 271 -5.34 -8.83 47.15
N GLU A 272 -5.37 -7.73 47.88
CA GLU A 272 -5.26 -7.76 49.34
C GLU A 272 -6.37 -6.93 49.99
N ASN A 273 -7.17 -7.68 50.74
CA ASN A 273 -8.00 -7.23 51.85
C ASN A 273 -7.28 -6.17 52.70
N ASN A 274 -8.02 -5.13 53.08
CA ASN A 274 -7.69 -4.43 54.32
C ASN A 274 -8.95 -4.36 55.20
N PHE A 275 -9.10 -5.38 56.06
CA PHE A 275 -9.86 -5.30 57.31
C PHE A 275 -8.84 -5.07 58.42
N HIS A 276 -9.08 -4.04 59.26
CA HIS A 276 -8.67 -3.79 60.66
C HIS A 276 -8.79 -2.27 60.86
N VAL A 277 -9.50 -1.67 61.82
CA VAL A 277 -10.16 -2.03 63.08
C VAL A 277 -11.36 -1.10 63.25
#